data_AF-A0A382S848-F1
#
_entry.id   AF-A0A382S848-F1
#
_cell.length_a   1.000
_cell.length_b   1.000
_cell.length_c   1.000
_cell.angle_alpha   90.00
_cell.angle_beta   90.00
_cell.angle_gamma   90.00
#
_symmetry.space_group_name_H-M   'P 1'
#
loop_
_entity.id
_entity.type
_entity.pdbx_description
1 polymer ?
#
loop_
_entity_poly.entity_id
_entity_poly.type
_entity_poly.pdbx_seq_one_letter_code
_entity_poly.pdbx_strand_id
1 'polypeptide(L)'
;DLDLRYFDLGIQSRDTTDDQVTIDAAEAIKKHGVGVKCATITPDEARVAEFALKRMYRSPNGTIRNILGGTVFRQPIICKNVPRLVPGWKKPIVIGRHAFGDQYRATDFIVPGAGKMTIRFEPKDGGPALEHEIYDFQGPGIALSMYNVDDSIRGFARATFNYGLELGWPVYMSTKNTILKAYDGRFKDLFEEIYEKEFREKYEEKKLSYEHRLIDDMVACALKWEGGFVWACKNYDGDVQSDTVAQGFGSLGLMTSVLFTPDGGTVEAEAAHGTVTRHFRQHERGEVTSTNPIASIFAWTRALYHRGRFDDTP
;
A
#
# COMPACT_ATOMS: atom_id res chain seq x y z
N ASP A 1 14.75 27.94 4.57
CA ASP A 1 14.00 27.76 5.83
C ASP A 1 12.87 26.78 5.54
N LEU A 2 12.52 25.88 6.46
CA LEU A 2 11.53 24.82 6.24
C LEU A 2 10.48 24.87 7.37
N ASP A 3 9.24 25.30 7.06
CA ASP A 3 8.13 25.25 8.03
C ASP A 3 7.68 23.80 8.21
N LEU A 4 7.96 23.23 9.38
CA LEU A 4 7.58 21.87 9.73
C LEU A 4 6.46 21.87 10.76
N ARG A 5 5.31 21.31 10.37
CA ARG A 5 4.25 20.93 11.30
C ARG A 5 4.60 19.59 11.93
N TYR A 6 5.18 19.65 13.13
CA TYR A 6 5.70 18.48 13.81
C TYR A 6 4.62 17.74 14.61
N PHE A 7 4.55 16.42 14.42
CA PHE A 7 3.69 15.51 15.18
C PHE A 7 4.55 14.33 15.65
N ASP A 8 4.65 14.13 16.97
CA ASP A 8 5.39 12.99 17.52
C ASP A 8 4.51 11.73 17.53
N LEU A 9 4.75 10.85 16.57
CA LEU A 9 4.09 9.54 16.48
C LEU A 9 4.85 8.42 17.21
N GLY A 10 5.81 8.77 18.08
CA GLY A 10 6.46 7.85 19.01
C GLY A 10 5.43 7.15 19.90
N ILE A 11 5.70 5.89 20.24
CA ILE A 11 4.70 5.05 20.93
C ILE A 11 4.22 5.64 22.27
N GLN A 12 5.10 6.35 23.00
CA GLN A 12 4.74 7.03 24.25
C GLN A 12 3.87 8.27 24.04
N SER A 13 4.11 9.07 22.99
CA SER A 13 3.28 10.21 22.62
C SER A 13 1.87 9.75 22.20
N ARG A 14 1.82 8.67 21.40
CA ARG A 14 0.58 8.01 21.03
C ARG A 14 -0.18 7.48 22.25
N ASP A 15 0.51 6.83 23.19
CA ASP A 15 -0.13 6.37 24.43
C ASP A 15 -0.68 7.53 25.27
N THR A 16 0.13 8.59 25.43
CA THR A 16 -0.23 9.80 26.19
C THR A 16 -1.48 10.48 25.64
N THR A 17 -1.59 10.55 24.30
CA THR A 17 -2.70 11.23 23.59
C THR A 17 -3.85 10.30 23.22
N ASP A 18 -3.83 9.05 23.69
CA ASP A 18 -4.83 8.03 23.32
C ASP A 18 -4.98 7.86 21.78
N ASP A 19 -3.84 7.95 21.09
CA ASP A 19 -3.62 7.88 19.64
C ASP A 19 -4.19 9.05 18.84
N GLN A 20 -4.69 10.11 19.50
CA GLN A 20 -5.23 11.28 18.83
C GLN A 20 -4.17 11.99 17.97
N VAL A 21 -2.90 12.00 18.39
CA VAL A 21 -1.79 12.59 17.61
C VAL A 21 -1.65 11.97 16.22
N THR A 22 -1.99 10.69 16.05
CA THR A 22 -1.95 10.00 14.76
C THR A 22 -3.05 10.51 13.83
N ILE A 23 -4.25 10.77 14.37
CA ILE A 23 -5.38 11.33 13.62
C ILE A 23 -5.07 12.77 13.21
N ASP A 24 -4.57 13.57 14.16
CA ASP A 24 -4.25 14.99 13.93
C ASP A 24 -3.15 15.14 12.87
N ALA A 25 -2.14 14.27 12.88
CA ALA A 25 -1.11 14.23 11.84
C ALA A 25 -1.70 13.91 10.46
N ALA A 26 -2.64 12.96 10.36
CA ALA A 26 -3.29 12.62 9.10
C ALA A 26 -4.14 13.78 8.56
N GLU A 27 -4.92 14.44 9.41
CA GLU A 27 -5.71 15.61 9.01
C GLU A 27 -4.81 16.81 8.62
N ALA A 28 -3.66 16.98 9.28
CA ALA A 28 -2.68 17.97 8.88
C ALA A 28 -2.08 17.67 7.50
N ILE A 29 -1.74 16.41 7.20
CA ILE A 29 -1.28 16.00 5.86
C ILE A 29 -2.37 16.29 4.83
N LYS A 30 -3.62 15.95 5.11
CA LYS A 30 -4.75 16.24 4.23
C LYS A 30 -4.93 17.73 3.95
N LYS A 31 -4.74 18.57 4.97
CA LYS A 31 -4.83 20.03 4.86
C LYS A 31 -3.67 20.65 4.10
N HIS A 32 -2.46 20.13 4.29
CA HIS A 32 -1.23 20.73 3.75
C HIS A 32 -0.69 20.03 2.49
N GLY A 33 -1.24 18.87 2.12
CA GLY A 33 -0.91 18.12 0.91
C GLY A 33 0.36 17.26 0.98
N VAL A 34 1.27 17.49 1.94
CA VAL A 34 2.55 16.74 2.01
C VAL A 34 2.85 16.30 3.44
N GLY A 35 3.08 15.00 3.61
CA GLY A 35 3.60 14.39 4.84
C GLY A 35 4.93 13.68 4.62
N VAL A 36 5.81 13.73 5.62
CA VAL A 36 6.97 12.84 5.74
C VAL A 36 6.89 12.11 7.06
N LYS A 37 7.01 10.79 7.03
CA LYS A 37 6.78 9.95 8.22
C LYS A 37 7.98 9.07 8.52
N CYS A 38 8.35 9.05 9.80
CA CYS A 38 9.31 8.08 10.33
C CYS A 38 8.64 6.71 10.59
N ALA A 39 9.41 5.63 10.57
CA ALA A 39 8.90 4.31 10.94
C ALA A 39 8.40 4.32 12.40
N THR A 40 7.27 3.66 12.65
CA THR A 40 6.58 3.67 13.94
C THR A 40 6.31 2.25 14.43
N ILE A 41 6.35 2.04 15.75
CA ILE A 41 5.97 0.77 16.38
C ILE A 41 4.45 0.57 16.25
N THR A 42 4.04 -0.62 15.81
CA THR A 42 2.68 -1.13 16.01
C THR A 42 2.76 -2.13 17.16
N PRO A 43 2.16 -1.86 18.34
CA PRO A 43 2.39 -2.67 19.53
C PRO A 43 1.69 -4.04 19.44
N ASP A 44 2.40 -5.07 19.86
CA ASP A 44 1.89 -6.41 20.23
C ASP A 44 1.87 -6.55 21.77
N GLU A 45 1.55 -7.73 22.30
CA GLU A 45 1.51 -8.00 23.74
C GLU A 45 2.85 -7.69 24.42
N ALA A 46 3.97 -8.01 23.75
CA ALA A 46 5.30 -7.74 24.28
C ALA A 46 5.59 -6.23 24.35
N ARG A 47 5.16 -5.46 23.34
CA ARG A 47 5.31 -3.98 23.33
C ARG A 47 4.41 -3.31 24.35
N VAL A 48 3.19 -3.82 24.56
CA VAL A 48 2.31 -3.32 25.62
C VAL A 48 2.99 -3.45 26.99
N ALA A 49 3.58 -4.61 27.27
CA ALA A 49 4.34 -4.82 28.51
C ALA A 49 5.60 -3.96 28.58
N GLU A 50 6.39 -3.90 27.50
CA GLU A 50 7.66 -3.17 27.44
C GLU A 50 7.50 -1.67 27.70
N PHE A 51 6.48 -1.04 27.11
CA PHE A 51 6.25 0.40 27.23
C PHE A 51 5.18 0.76 28.27
N ALA A 52 4.64 -0.22 29.00
CA ALA A 52 3.52 -0.06 29.92
C ALA A 52 2.32 0.69 29.29
N LEU A 53 1.94 0.28 28.08
CA LEU A 53 0.88 0.94 27.31
C LEU A 53 -0.50 0.74 27.94
N LYS A 54 -1.34 1.77 27.89
CA LYS A 54 -2.75 1.72 28.31
C LYS A 54 -3.52 0.62 27.56
N ARG A 55 -3.19 0.41 26.28
CA ARG A 55 -3.82 -0.58 25.39
C ARG A 55 -2.95 -0.89 24.18
N MET A 56 -3.30 -1.97 23.47
CA MET A 56 -2.71 -2.32 22.18
C MET A 56 -3.29 -1.41 21.08
N TYR A 57 -2.58 -0.33 20.75
CA TYR A 57 -3.01 0.62 19.72
C TYR A 57 -2.90 0.04 18.31
N ARG A 58 -3.75 0.52 17.40
CA ARG A 58 -3.70 0.16 15.97
C ARG A 58 -2.43 0.70 15.30
N SER A 59 -2.13 0.26 14.08
CA SER A 59 -0.99 0.76 13.33
C SER A 59 -1.20 2.22 12.89
N PRO A 60 -0.24 3.14 13.12
CA PRO A 60 -0.31 4.51 12.60
C PRO A 60 -0.44 4.57 11.09
N ASN A 61 0.26 3.67 10.39
CA ASN A 61 0.20 3.56 8.93
C ASN A 61 -1.23 3.24 8.49
N GLY A 62 -1.90 2.31 9.17
CA GLY A 62 -3.28 1.96 8.89
C GLY A 62 -4.24 3.12 9.14
N THR A 63 -4.09 3.83 10.26
CA THR A 63 -4.91 5.01 10.60
C THR A 63 -4.74 6.13 9.58
N ILE A 64 -3.51 6.52 9.25
CA ILE A 64 -3.20 7.58 8.27
C ILE A 64 -3.75 7.20 6.89
N ARG A 65 -3.50 5.97 6.41
CA ARG A 65 -4.03 5.50 5.12
C ARG A 65 -5.55 5.47 5.07
N ASN A 66 -6.22 5.15 6.19
CA ASN A 66 -7.67 5.17 6.25
C ASN A 66 -8.25 6.60 6.17
N ILE A 67 -7.57 7.58 6.75
CA ILE A 67 -8.02 8.99 6.78
C ILE A 67 -7.71 9.69 5.44
N LEU A 68 -6.49 9.52 4.93
CA LEU A 68 -6.07 10.10 3.66
C LEU A 68 -6.73 9.39 2.47
N GLY A 69 -6.94 8.08 2.56
CA GLY A 69 -7.18 7.23 1.41
C GLY A 69 -5.95 7.14 0.50
N GLY A 70 -6.10 6.42 -0.61
CA GLY A 70 -5.08 6.39 -1.66
C GLY A 70 -4.32 5.07 -1.78
N THR A 71 -3.19 5.15 -2.49
CA THR A 71 -2.41 4.02 -2.98
C THR A 71 -0.96 4.15 -2.56
N VAL A 72 -0.36 3.07 -2.08
CA VAL A 72 1.06 3.08 -1.69
C VAL A 72 1.90 2.66 -2.88
N PHE A 73 2.73 3.57 -3.39
CA PHE A 73 3.70 3.32 -4.45
C PHE A 73 5.06 2.99 -3.85
N ARG A 74 5.57 1.81 -4.18
CA ARG A 74 6.90 1.33 -3.79
C ARG A 74 7.80 1.30 -5.02
N GLN A 75 8.91 2.05 -4.96
CA GLN A 75 9.87 2.16 -6.06
C GLN A 75 11.31 1.86 -5.59
N PRO A 76 12.03 0.93 -6.26
CA PRO A 76 13.42 0.65 -5.94
C PRO A 76 14.35 1.84 -6.17
N ILE A 77 15.34 1.96 -5.29
CA ILE A 77 16.47 2.88 -5.39
C ILE A 77 17.63 2.10 -6.04
N ILE A 78 18.00 2.48 -7.26
CA ILE A 78 19.02 1.76 -8.03
C ILE A 78 20.42 2.29 -7.68
N CYS A 79 21.26 1.41 -7.15
CA CYS A 79 22.70 1.65 -6.96
C CYS A 79 23.49 0.90 -8.04
N LYS A 80 24.34 1.61 -8.80
CA LYS A 80 25.10 1.02 -9.93
C LYS A 80 26.00 -0.17 -9.53
N ASN A 81 26.48 -0.18 -8.29
CA ASN A 81 27.38 -1.18 -7.74
C ASN A 81 26.67 -2.30 -6.95
N VAL A 82 25.34 -2.28 -6.87
CA VAL A 82 24.56 -3.34 -6.23
C VAL A 82 24.04 -4.29 -7.31
N PRO A 83 24.48 -5.56 -7.34
CA PRO A 83 23.93 -6.54 -8.27
C PRO A 83 22.44 -6.77 -8.03
N ARG A 84 21.70 -6.98 -9.11
CA ARG A 84 20.28 -7.34 -9.09
C ARG A 84 20.15 -8.86 -9.16
N LEU A 85 19.18 -9.44 -8.44
CA LEU A 85 18.92 -10.89 -8.50
C LEU A 85 18.27 -11.30 -9.83
N VAL A 86 17.54 -10.38 -10.46
CA VAL A 86 17.03 -10.52 -11.82
C VAL A 86 17.84 -9.58 -12.72
N PRO A 87 18.87 -10.07 -13.43
CA PRO A 87 19.81 -9.20 -14.15
C PRO A 87 19.18 -8.39 -15.29
N GLY A 88 18.05 -8.87 -15.84
CA GLY A 88 17.31 -8.20 -16.92
C GLY A 88 16.64 -6.89 -16.50
N TRP A 89 16.38 -6.69 -15.20
CA TRP A 89 15.70 -5.50 -14.69
C TRP A 89 16.63 -4.29 -14.72
N LYS A 90 16.65 -3.56 -15.84
CA LYS A 90 17.49 -2.38 -16.06
C LYS A 90 16.89 -1.10 -15.48
N LYS A 91 15.57 -0.97 -15.53
CA LYS A 91 14.76 0.15 -15.02
C LYS A 91 13.98 -0.28 -13.77
N PRO A 92 13.59 0.65 -12.86
CA PRO A 92 12.78 0.30 -11.70
C PRO A 92 11.42 -0.29 -12.08
N ILE A 93 10.87 -1.16 -11.24
CA ILE A 93 9.47 -1.57 -11.28
C ILE A 93 8.78 -0.89 -10.11
N VAL A 94 7.71 -0.15 -10.38
CA VAL A 94 6.91 0.48 -9.31
C VAL A 94 5.74 -0.43 -8.97
N ILE A 95 5.57 -0.76 -7.69
CA ILE A 95 4.36 -1.44 -7.22
C ILE A 95 3.41 -0.40 -6.63
N GLY A 96 2.23 -0.23 -7.23
CA GLY A 96 1.11 0.50 -6.65
C GLY A 96 0.20 -0.46 -5.90
N ARG A 97 0.24 -0.44 -4.57
CA ARG A 97 -0.57 -1.32 -3.70
C ARG A 97 -1.88 -0.65 -3.31
N HIS A 98 -2.99 -1.34 -3.57
CA HIS A 98 -4.31 -0.97 -3.05
C HIS A 98 -4.41 -1.24 -1.54
N ALA A 99 -4.12 -0.24 -0.70
CA ALA A 99 -4.03 -0.42 0.74
C ALA A 99 -5.41 -0.40 1.46
N PHE A 100 -6.42 -1.08 0.92
CA PHE A 100 -7.78 -1.16 1.49
C PHE A 100 -8.42 -2.53 1.24
N GLY A 101 -9.27 -2.97 2.18
CA GLY A 101 -10.11 -4.16 2.02
C GLY A 101 -9.35 -5.47 1.88
N ASP A 102 -9.98 -6.42 1.19
CA ASP A 102 -9.48 -7.76 0.90
C ASP A 102 -9.07 -8.51 2.20
N GLN A 103 -8.02 -9.35 2.15
CA GLN A 103 -7.54 -10.15 3.29
C GLN A 103 -7.23 -9.29 4.54
N TYR A 104 -6.89 -8.02 4.37
CA TYR A 104 -6.48 -7.12 5.46
C TYR A 104 -7.68 -6.56 6.24
N ARG A 105 -8.90 -6.85 5.80
CA ARG A 105 -10.16 -6.56 6.52
C ARG A 105 -11.12 -7.75 6.45
N ALA A 106 -10.58 -8.95 6.29
CA ALA A 106 -11.36 -10.17 6.28
C ALA A 106 -11.88 -10.51 7.68
N THR A 107 -12.89 -11.36 7.73
CA THR A 107 -13.30 -12.09 8.93
C THR A 107 -13.12 -13.56 8.66
N ASP A 108 -12.36 -14.24 9.51
CA ASP A 108 -12.02 -15.65 9.41
C ASP A 108 -12.28 -16.38 10.73
N PHE A 109 -12.51 -17.70 10.65
CA PHE A 109 -12.77 -18.54 11.80
C PHE A 109 -12.57 -20.03 11.50
N ILE A 110 -12.43 -20.81 12.57
CA ILE A 110 -12.38 -22.27 12.52
C ILE A 110 -13.81 -22.82 12.53
N VAL A 111 -14.12 -23.67 11.55
CA VAL A 111 -15.36 -24.45 11.51
C VAL A 111 -15.17 -25.70 12.36
N PRO A 112 -15.94 -25.92 13.45
CA PRO A 112 -15.66 -26.96 14.43
C PRO A 112 -16.06 -28.38 13.99
N GLY A 113 -16.88 -28.53 12.94
CA GLY A 113 -17.42 -29.81 12.50
C GLY A 113 -18.27 -29.69 11.24
N ALA A 114 -19.01 -30.74 10.90
CA ALA A 114 -19.87 -30.74 9.72
C ALA A 114 -20.99 -29.68 9.80
N GLY A 115 -21.33 -29.06 8.66
CA GLY A 115 -22.38 -28.06 8.58
C GLY A 115 -22.34 -27.20 7.32
N LYS A 116 -23.48 -26.61 6.98
CA LYS A 116 -23.64 -25.74 5.82
C LYS A 116 -23.16 -24.33 6.09
N MET A 117 -22.34 -23.79 5.19
CA MET A 117 -21.86 -22.41 5.20
C MET A 117 -22.56 -21.59 4.11
N THR A 118 -23.13 -20.45 4.50
CA THR A 118 -23.71 -19.47 3.57
C THR A 118 -23.11 -18.09 3.78
N ILE A 119 -23.16 -17.26 2.75
CA ILE A 119 -22.90 -15.82 2.83
C ILE A 119 -24.20 -15.08 2.51
N ARG A 120 -24.51 -14.06 3.32
CA ARG A 120 -25.76 -13.31 3.24
C ARG A 120 -25.50 -11.81 3.25
N PHE A 121 -26.17 -11.08 2.37
CA PHE A 121 -26.20 -9.62 2.32
C PHE A 121 -27.63 -9.12 2.50
N GLU A 122 -27.82 -8.21 3.46
CA GLU A 122 -29.12 -7.63 3.79
C GLU A 122 -29.16 -6.15 3.36
N PRO A 123 -29.95 -5.81 2.33
CA PRO A 123 -30.10 -4.44 1.88
C PRO A 123 -30.70 -3.55 2.98
N LYS A 124 -30.12 -2.35 3.18
CA LYS A 124 -30.61 -1.38 4.18
C LYS A 124 -31.99 -0.81 3.86
N ASP A 125 -32.38 -0.83 2.59
CA ASP A 125 -33.68 -0.37 2.12
C ASP A 125 -34.80 -1.40 2.34
N GLY A 126 -34.49 -2.54 2.96
CA GLY A 126 -35.45 -3.62 3.22
C GLY A 126 -35.76 -4.48 1.99
N GLY A 127 -34.98 -4.34 0.90
CA GLY A 127 -35.05 -5.23 -0.25
C GLY A 127 -34.72 -6.69 0.08
N PRO A 128 -34.94 -7.62 -0.87
CA PRO A 128 -34.69 -9.04 -0.65
C PRO A 128 -33.21 -9.30 -0.35
N ALA A 129 -32.94 -10.08 0.69
CA ALA A 129 -31.58 -10.50 1.04
C ALA A 129 -30.97 -11.35 -0.09
N LEU A 130 -29.69 -11.13 -0.36
CA LEU A 130 -28.90 -12.01 -1.23
C LEU A 130 -28.27 -13.08 -0.36
N GLU A 131 -28.45 -14.34 -0.71
CA GLU A 131 -27.86 -15.46 0.02
C GLU A 131 -27.27 -16.46 -0.95
N HIS A 132 -26.02 -16.87 -0.69
CA HIS A 132 -25.30 -17.86 -1.47
C HIS A 132 -24.72 -18.92 -0.56
N GLU A 133 -24.89 -20.18 -0.95
CA GLU A 133 -24.15 -21.28 -0.32
C GLU A 133 -22.68 -21.22 -0.73
N ILE A 134 -21.79 -21.29 0.26
CA ILE A 134 -20.34 -21.34 0.04
C ILE A 134 -19.90 -22.80 -0.05
N TYR A 135 -20.24 -23.60 0.96
CA TYR A 135 -19.81 -25.00 1.06
C TYR A 135 -20.62 -25.76 2.11
N ASP A 136 -20.81 -27.07 1.93
CA ASP A 136 -21.34 -27.99 2.94
C ASP A 136 -20.20 -28.80 3.58
N PHE A 137 -19.74 -28.35 4.75
CA PHE A 137 -18.63 -28.97 5.46
C PHE A 137 -19.02 -30.37 5.95
N GLN A 138 -18.17 -31.36 5.66
CA GLN A 138 -18.34 -32.75 6.13
C GLN A 138 -17.58 -33.02 7.44
N GLY A 139 -16.85 -32.03 7.96
CA GLY A 139 -16.00 -32.11 9.15
C GLY A 139 -15.35 -30.76 9.46
N PRO A 140 -14.41 -30.70 10.42
CA PRO A 140 -13.73 -29.46 10.79
C PRO A 140 -13.01 -28.79 9.62
N GLY A 141 -12.94 -27.46 9.63
CA GLY A 141 -12.33 -26.69 8.55
C GLY A 141 -12.08 -25.23 8.94
N ILE A 142 -11.91 -24.38 7.94
CA ILE A 142 -11.73 -22.93 8.10
C ILE A 142 -12.55 -22.20 7.03
N ALA A 143 -12.99 -20.99 7.34
CA ALA A 143 -13.69 -20.13 6.40
C ALA A 143 -13.21 -18.69 6.57
N LEU A 144 -13.33 -17.91 5.49
CA LEU A 144 -13.08 -16.48 5.50
C LEU A 144 -14.07 -15.77 4.58
N SER A 145 -14.35 -14.51 4.90
CA SER A 145 -15.05 -13.58 4.02
C SER A 145 -14.28 -12.26 3.97
N MET A 146 -14.25 -11.63 2.79
CA MET A 146 -13.59 -10.34 2.57
C MET A 146 -14.43 -9.46 1.65
N TYR A 147 -14.14 -8.16 1.66
CA TYR A 147 -14.86 -7.19 0.85
C TYR A 147 -13.94 -6.09 0.33
N ASN A 148 -14.42 -5.42 -0.70
CA ASN A 148 -13.89 -4.14 -1.14
C ASN A 148 -15.06 -3.22 -1.52
N VAL A 149 -14.77 -1.95 -1.81
CA VAL A 149 -15.79 -0.97 -2.19
C VAL A 149 -15.37 -0.23 -3.45
N ASP A 150 -16.34 -0.01 -4.33
CA ASP A 150 -16.14 0.62 -5.63
C ASP A 150 -15.37 1.95 -5.56
N ASP A 151 -15.70 2.82 -4.60
CA ASP A 151 -15.04 4.12 -4.44
C ASP A 151 -13.55 3.99 -4.12
N SER A 152 -13.18 2.97 -3.33
CA SER A 152 -11.79 2.67 -3.02
C SER A 152 -11.03 2.18 -4.25
N ILE A 153 -11.66 1.32 -5.06
CA ILE A 153 -11.07 0.78 -6.30
C ILE A 153 -10.90 1.89 -7.35
N ARG A 154 -11.91 2.76 -7.53
CA ARG A 154 -11.80 3.92 -8.42
C ARG A 154 -10.72 4.89 -7.94
N GLY A 155 -10.62 5.12 -6.63
CA GLY A 155 -9.56 5.92 -6.05
C GLY A 155 -8.17 5.35 -6.33
N PHE A 156 -8.03 4.03 -6.21
CA PHE A 156 -6.81 3.31 -6.56
C PHE A 156 -6.45 3.44 -8.04
N ALA A 157 -7.42 3.29 -8.94
CA ALA A 157 -7.22 3.47 -10.38
C ALA A 157 -6.69 4.87 -10.70
N ARG A 158 -7.38 5.93 -10.21
CA ARG A 158 -6.97 7.32 -10.43
C ARG A 158 -5.56 7.62 -9.91
N ALA A 159 -5.26 7.19 -8.68
CA ALA A 159 -3.93 7.38 -8.10
C ALA A 159 -2.85 6.69 -8.96
N THR A 160 -3.11 5.48 -9.44
CA THR A 160 -2.19 4.72 -10.30
C THR A 160 -1.94 5.41 -11.63
N PHE A 161 -3.00 5.87 -12.31
CA PHE A 161 -2.86 6.53 -13.60
C PHE A 161 -2.18 7.90 -13.49
N ASN A 162 -2.50 8.68 -12.46
CA ASN A 162 -1.77 9.91 -12.17
C ASN A 162 -0.28 9.65 -11.94
N TYR A 163 0.06 8.62 -11.17
CA TYR A 163 1.46 8.25 -10.92
C TYR A 163 2.19 7.78 -12.19
N GLY A 164 1.52 6.99 -13.04
CA GLY A 164 2.05 6.59 -14.35
C GLY A 164 2.30 7.79 -15.27
N LEU A 165 1.39 8.76 -15.32
CA LEU A 165 1.56 10.01 -16.08
C LEU A 165 2.70 10.88 -15.56
N GLU A 166 2.90 10.92 -14.24
CA GLU A 166 3.99 11.65 -13.60
C GLU A 166 5.34 11.06 -14.00
N LEU A 167 5.48 9.73 -13.96
CA LEU A 167 6.70 9.04 -14.36
C LEU A 167 6.90 8.96 -15.87
N GLY A 168 5.83 9.15 -16.64
CA GLY A 168 5.83 8.92 -18.08
C GLY A 168 5.95 7.43 -18.42
N TRP A 169 5.34 6.53 -17.62
CA TRP A 169 5.48 5.08 -17.72
C TRP A 169 4.12 4.39 -17.98
N PRO A 170 4.10 3.24 -18.68
CA PRO A 170 2.89 2.45 -18.85
C PRO A 170 2.42 1.84 -17.52
N VAL A 171 1.12 1.58 -17.42
CA VAL A 171 0.46 0.98 -16.25
C VAL A 171 -0.05 -0.42 -16.59
N TYR A 172 0.21 -1.36 -15.68
CA TYR A 172 -0.37 -2.71 -15.73
C TYR A 172 -1.16 -2.96 -14.45
N MET A 173 -2.39 -3.45 -14.55
CA MET A 173 -3.17 -3.89 -13.40
C MET A 173 -3.41 -5.39 -13.48
N SER A 174 -3.14 -6.12 -12.39
CA SER A 174 -3.25 -7.57 -12.39
C SER A 174 -4.31 -8.10 -11.43
N THR A 175 -5.12 -9.06 -11.89
CA THR A 175 -6.08 -9.80 -11.05
C THR A 175 -6.18 -11.28 -11.44
N LYS A 176 -7.06 -12.04 -10.79
CA LYS A 176 -7.47 -13.39 -11.19
C LYS A 176 -8.96 -13.45 -11.57
N ASN A 177 -9.43 -12.50 -12.38
CA ASN A 177 -10.84 -12.36 -12.77
C ASN A 177 -11.43 -13.56 -13.55
N THR A 178 -10.61 -14.46 -14.11
CA THR A 178 -11.12 -15.72 -14.69
C THR A 178 -11.69 -16.67 -13.63
N ILE A 179 -11.19 -16.58 -12.39
CA ILE A 179 -11.62 -17.35 -11.22
C ILE A 179 -12.58 -16.53 -10.36
N LEU A 180 -12.14 -15.35 -9.90
CA LEU A 180 -12.97 -14.43 -9.11
C LEU A 180 -13.78 -13.51 -10.03
N LYS A 181 -14.71 -14.10 -10.79
CA LYS A 181 -15.44 -13.43 -11.88
C LYS A 181 -16.12 -12.13 -11.45
N ALA A 182 -16.81 -12.12 -10.30
CA ALA A 182 -17.46 -10.92 -9.79
C ALA A 182 -16.45 -9.99 -9.08
N TYR A 183 -15.69 -10.51 -8.12
CA TYR A 183 -14.82 -9.70 -7.26
C TYR A 183 -13.66 -9.06 -8.04
N ASP A 184 -12.85 -9.85 -8.72
CA ASP A 184 -11.70 -9.37 -9.50
C ASP A 184 -12.14 -8.80 -10.86
N GLY A 185 -13.28 -9.25 -11.39
CA GLY A 185 -13.94 -8.60 -12.52
C GLY A 185 -14.28 -7.16 -12.20
N ARG A 186 -14.78 -6.86 -10.99
CA ARG A 186 -15.09 -5.49 -10.58
C ARG A 186 -13.87 -4.58 -10.57
N PHE A 187 -12.71 -5.07 -10.13
CA PHE A 187 -11.46 -4.32 -10.25
C PHE A 187 -11.10 -4.00 -11.70
N LYS A 188 -11.18 -5.00 -12.58
CA LYS A 188 -10.91 -4.84 -14.01
C LYS A 188 -11.83 -3.79 -14.63
N ASP A 189 -13.14 -3.94 -14.43
CA ASP A 189 -14.14 -3.09 -15.05
C ASP A 189 -14.02 -1.64 -14.58
N LEU A 190 -13.75 -1.42 -13.28
CA LEU A 190 -13.59 -0.07 -12.73
C LEU A 190 -12.29 0.61 -13.17
N PHE A 191 -11.19 -0.13 -13.32
CA PHE A 191 -9.96 0.42 -13.88
C PHE A 191 -10.14 0.82 -15.34
N GLU A 192 -10.78 -0.03 -16.14
CA GLU A 192 -11.10 0.25 -17.55
C GLU A 192 -12.01 1.47 -17.67
N GLU A 193 -13.07 1.54 -16.84
CA GLU A 193 -14.00 2.67 -16.77
C GLU A 193 -13.26 3.99 -16.52
N ILE A 194 -12.36 4.02 -15.53
CA ILE A 194 -11.59 5.22 -15.18
C ILE A 194 -10.59 5.58 -16.28
N TYR A 195 -9.90 4.59 -16.85
CA TYR A 195 -8.94 4.82 -17.91
C TYR A 195 -9.60 5.48 -19.12
N GLU A 196 -10.66 4.86 -19.66
CA GLU A 196 -11.36 5.34 -20.85
C GLU A 196 -11.99 6.73 -20.64
N LYS A 197 -12.56 6.99 -19.45
CA LYS A 197 -13.25 8.26 -19.17
C LYS A 197 -12.32 9.42 -18.83
N GLU A 198 -11.21 9.17 -18.15
CA GLU A 198 -10.44 10.24 -17.47
C GLU A 198 -8.96 10.34 -17.91
N PHE A 199 -8.39 9.27 -18.48
CA PHE A 199 -6.94 9.17 -18.69
C PHE A 199 -6.49 8.80 -20.10
N ARG A 200 -7.33 8.17 -20.91
CA ARG A 200 -6.95 7.65 -22.24
C ARG A 200 -6.29 8.70 -23.12
N GLU A 201 -6.91 9.86 -23.29
CA GLU A 201 -6.35 10.94 -24.12
C GLU A 201 -4.97 11.40 -23.62
N LYS A 202 -4.80 11.54 -22.30
CA LYS A 202 -3.53 11.96 -21.67
C LYS A 202 -2.43 10.90 -21.84
N TYR A 203 -2.80 9.63 -21.82
CA TYR A 203 -1.88 8.52 -22.04
C TYR A 203 -1.46 8.43 -23.51
N GLU A 204 -2.42 8.55 -24.44
CA GLU A 204 -2.16 8.55 -25.88
C GLU A 204 -1.25 9.71 -26.30
N GLU A 205 -1.48 10.92 -25.78
CA GLU A 205 -0.63 12.10 -26.02
C GLU A 205 0.84 11.85 -25.63
N LYS A 206 1.05 11.15 -24.50
CA LYS A 206 2.38 10.79 -24.01
C LYS A 206 2.92 9.46 -24.56
N LYS A 207 2.20 8.79 -25.47
CA LYS A 207 2.53 7.47 -26.02
C LYS A 207 2.69 6.39 -24.95
N LEU A 208 1.86 6.46 -23.91
CA LEU A 208 1.77 5.49 -22.82
C LEU A 208 0.57 4.58 -23.02
N SER A 209 0.52 3.50 -22.25
CA SER A 209 -0.58 2.53 -22.29
C SER A 209 -1.01 2.08 -20.91
N TYR A 210 -2.25 1.61 -20.84
CA TYR A 210 -2.79 0.81 -19.74
C TYR A 210 -3.12 -0.60 -20.26
N GLU A 211 -2.84 -1.63 -19.46
CA GLU A 211 -3.28 -3.00 -19.76
C GLU A 211 -3.70 -3.74 -18.48
N HIS A 212 -4.82 -4.46 -18.53
CA HIS A 212 -5.16 -5.49 -17.53
C HIS A 212 -4.53 -6.83 -17.90
N ARG A 213 -3.93 -7.51 -16.92
CA ARG A 213 -3.36 -8.87 -17.08
C ARG A 213 -3.85 -9.82 -16.00
N LEU A 214 -3.82 -11.11 -16.30
CA LEU A 214 -3.94 -12.11 -15.23
C LEU A 214 -2.65 -12.13 -14.40
N ILE A 215 -2.77 -12.26 -13.08
CA ILE A 215 -1.64 -12.14 -12.14
C ILE A 215 -0.50 -13.12 -12.43
N ASP A 216 -0.81 -14.34 -12.86
CA ASP A 216 0.15 -15.37 -13.26
C ASP A 216 0.92 -15.02 -14.54
N ASP A 217 0.27 -14.40 -15.51
CA ASP A 217 0.95 -13.88 -16.70
C ASP A 217 1.78 -12.63 -16.35
N MET A 218 1.24 -11.74 -15.52
CA MET A 218 1.91 -10.50 -15.12
C MET A 218 3.23 -10.77 -14.38
N VAL A 219 3.26 -11.73 -13.43
CA VAL A 219 4.51 -12.09 -12.74
C VAL A 219 5.55 -12.67 -13.71
N ALA A 220 5.11 -13.45 -14.71
CA ALA A 220 6.01 -14.02 -15.71
C ALA A 220 6.56 -12.96 -16.67
N CYS A 221 5.73 -11.99 -17.07
CA CYS A 221 6.13 -10.81 -17.83
C CYS A 221 7.12 -9.95 -17.05
N ALA A 222 6.82 -9.64 -15.79
CA ALA A 222 7.67 -8.81 -14.94
C ALA A 222 9.08 -9.38 -14.80
N LEU A 223 9.25 -10.70 -14.69
CA LEU A 223 10.56 -11.35 -14.63
C LEU A 223 11.36 -11.27 -15.95
N LYS A 224 10.68 -11.17 -17.10
CA LYS A 224 11.31 -11.16 -18.44
C LYS A 224 11.59 -9.74 -18.95
N TRP A 225 10.74 -8.78 -18.60
CA TRP A 225 10.87 -7.39 -19.04
C TRP A 225 12.01 -6.67 -18.32
N GLU A 226 12.40 -5.51 -18.86
CA GLU A 226 13.51 -4.73 -18.31
C GLU A 226 13.12 -3.77 -17.18
N GLY A 227 11.86 -3.77 -16.74
CA GLY A 227 11.28 -2.78 -15.84
C GLY A 227 10.78 -1.52 -16.57
N GLY A 228 10.55 -0.43 -15.83
CA GLY A 228 10.08 0.85 -16.39
C GLY A 228 8.57 0.93 -16.56
N PHE A 229 7.81 0.36 -15.62
CA PHE A 229 6.36 0.36 -15.61
C PHE A 229 5.82 0.47 -14.19
N VAL A 230 4.57 0.91 -14.07
CA VAL A 230 3.80 0.89 -12.83
C VAL A 230 2.91 -0.34 -12.83
N TRP A 231 3.04 -1.17 -11.80
CA TRP A 231 2.24 -2.36 -11.59
C TRP A 231 1.25 -2.12 -10.46
N ALA A 232 -0.01 -1.91 -10.81
CA ALA A 232 -1.13 -1.84 -9.90
C ALA A 232 -1.49 -3.24 -9.40
N CYS A 233 -1.26 -3.46 -8.11
CA CYS A 233 -1.55 -4.69 -7.42
C CYS A 233 -2.70 -4.51 -6.43
N LYS A 234 -3.58 -5.51 -6.35
CA LYS A 234 -4.50 -5.68 -5.22
C LYS A 234 -3.73 -5.75 -3.90
N ASN A 235 -4.43 -5.62 -2.78
CA ASN A 235 -3.79 -5.40 -1.49
C ASN A 235 -2.74 -6.49 -1.16
N TYR A 236 -3.12 -7.76 -1.28
CA TYR A 236 -2.23 -8.89 -1.00
C TYR A 236 -1.11 -9.03 -2.03
N ASP A 237 -1.42 -8.94 -3.32
CA ASP A 237 -0.43 -9.02 -4.39
C ASP A 237 0.62 -7.91 -4.23
N GLY A 238 0.20 -6.70 -3.87
CA GLY A 238 1.08 -5.55 -3.69
C GLY A 238 2.01 -5.71 -2.51
N ASP A 239 1.56 -6.35 -1.44
CA ASP A 239 2.39 -6.69 -0.28
C ASP A 239 3.53 -7.63 -0.71
N VAL A 240 3.17 -8.79 -1.26
CA VAL A 240 4.11 -9.85 -1.65
C VAL A 240 5.05 -9.42 -2.79
N GLN A 241 4.51 -8.79 -3.84
CA GLN A 241 5.30 -8.42 -5.01
C GLN A 241 6.21 -7.23 -4.74
N SER A 242 5.84 -6.32 -3.83
CA SER A 242 6.74 -5.21 -3.47
C SER A 242 8.00 -5.68 -2.76
N ASP A 243 7.90 -6.67 -1.87
CA ASP A 243 9.06 -7.28 -1.22
C ASP A 243 9.91 -8.08 -2.21
N THR A 244 9.26 -8.83 -3.12
CA THR A 244 9.94 -9.54 -4.22
C THR A 244 10.74 -8.58 -5.10
N VAL A 245 10.13 -7.47 -5.52
CA VAL A 245 10.79 -6.43 -6.31
C VAL A 245 11.92 -5.79 -5.50
N ALA A 246 11.71 -5.41 -4.25
CA ALA A 246 12.75 -4.83 -3.40
C ALA A 246 13.99 -5.72 -3.30
N GLN A 247 13.77 -7.01 -3.04
CA GLN A 247 14.85 -7.98 -2.92
C GLN A 247 15.53 -8.23 -4.28
N GLY A 248 14.77 -8.24 -5.37
CA GLY A 248 15.33 -8.37 -6.72
C GLY A 248 16.20 -7.19 -7.15
N PHE A 249 15.96 -6.00 -6.60
CA PHE A 249 16.81 -4.81 -6.77
C PHE A 249 17.90 -4.66 -5.70
N GLY A 250 18.00 -5.60 -4.74
CA GLY A 250 19.12 -5.70 -3.80
C GLY A 250 18.68 -5.89 -2.34
N SER A 251 17.84 -5.00 -1.81
CA SER A 251 17.34 -5.11 -0.43
C SER A 251 16.10 -4.24 -0.19
N LEU A 252 15.34 -4.58 0.85
CA LEU A 252 14.23 -3.74 1.36
C LEU A 252 14.65 -2.31 1.74
N GLY A 253 15.92 -2.10 2.12
CA GLY A 253 16.45 -0.76 2.45
C GLY A 253 16.67 0.15 1.24
N LEU A 254 16.55 -0.38 0.02
CA LEU A 254 16.68 0.35 -1.24
C LEU A 254 15.31 0.49 -1.91
N MET A 255 14.30 0.88 -1.14
CA MET A 255 12.92 1.04 -1.60
C MET A 255 12.32 2.32 -1.01
N THR A 256 11.77 3.19 -1.85
CA THR A 256 10.95 4.31 -1.41
C THR A 256 9.51 3.87 -1.22
N SER A 257 8.76 4.49 -0.31
CA SER A 257 7.32 4.25 -0.12
C SER A 257 6.58 5.58 -0.09
N VAL A 258 5.61 5.75 -0.98
CA VAL A 258 4.85 7.00 -1.12
C VAL A 258 3.37 6.66 -1.20
N LEU A 259 2.58 7.07 -0.21
CA LEU A 259 1.13 7.07 -0.28
C LEU A 259 0.68 8.27 -1.12
N PHE A 260 -0.07 8.02 -2.17
CA PHE A 260 -0.61 9.06 -3.06
C PHE A 260 -2.14 8.98 -3.09
N THR A 261 -2.78 10.11 -2.87
CA THR A 261 -4.24 10.22 -2.86
C THR A 261 -4.82 10.26 -4.29
N PRO A 262 -6.10 9.89 -4.49
CA PRO A 262 -6.69 9.79 -5.82
C PRO A 262 -6.76 11.10 -6.62
N ASP A 263 -6.90 12.23 -5.93
CA ASP A 263 -6.95 13.57 -6.53
C ASP A 263 -5.57 14.08 -6.98
N GLY A 264 -4.50 13.40 -6.57
CA GLY A 264 -3.11 13.75 -6.85
C GLY A 264 -2.59 15.00 -6.13
N GLY A 265 -3.35 15.53 -5.17
CA GLY A 265 -3.01 16.73 -4.41
C GLY A 265 -2.40 16.45 -3.03
N THR A 266 -2.50 15.21 -2.54
CA THR A 266 -1.94 14.82 -1.24
C THR A 266 -1.01 13.61 -1.32
N VAL A 267 0.14 13.70 -0.65
CA VAL A 267 1.16 12.67 -0.56
C VAL A 267 1.66 12.48 0.87
N GLU A 268 1.98 11.25 1.23
CA GLU A 268 2.73 10.92 2.44
C GLU A 268 3.91 10.02 2.06
N ALA A 269 5.13 10.42 2.39
CA ALA A 269 6.34 9.69 2.09
C ALA A 269 6.95 9.06 3.35
N GLU A 270 7.22 7.75 3.29
CA GLU A 270 7.81 6.98 4.38
C GLU A 270 8.92 6.05 3.89
N ALA A 271 9.71 5.54 4.83
CA ALA A 271 10.57 4.39 4.57
C ALA A 271 9.70 3.11 4.44
N ALA A 272 10.03 2.21 3.52
CA ALA A 272 9.28 0.96 3.35
C ALA A 272 9.47 -0.05 4.51
N HIS A 273 10.51 0.14 5.33
CA HIS A 273 10.88 -0.76 6.43
C HIS A 273 10.35 -0.29 7.81
N GLY A 274 10.37 -1.19 8.79
CA GLY A 274 10.02 -0.88 10.19
C GLY A 274 11.12 -0.15 10.97
N THR A 275 10.98 -0.09 12.30
CA THR A 275 11.88 0.64 13.22
C THR A 275 13.25 -0.01 13.47
N VAL A 276 13.53 -1.15 12.83
CA VAL A 276 14.79 -1.90 12.97
C VAL A 276 15.12 -2.23 14.44
N THR A 277 14.12 -2.72 15.19
CA THR A 277 14.19 -2.96 16.64
C THR A 277 15.45 -3.70 17.09
N ARG A 278 15.91 -4.69 16.32
CA ARG A 278 17.14 -5.44 16.64
C ARG A 278 18.35 -4.51 16.76
N HIS A 279 18.53 -3.59 15.81
CA HIS A 279 19.64 -2.62 15.85
C HIS A 279 19.44 -1.61 16.97
N PHE A 280 18.20 -1.19 17.23
CA PHE A 280 17.92 -0.29 18.35
C PHE A 280 18.33 -0.90 19.69
N ARG A 281 18.09 -2.20 19.90
CA ARG A 281 18.56 -2.93 21.10
C ARG A 281 20.08 -2.99 21.22
N GLN A 282 20.80 -3.10 20.11
CA GLN A 282 22.26 -3.04 20.09
C GLN A 282 22.74 -1.64 20.47
N HIS A 283 22.11 -0.61 19.90
CA HIS A 283 22.39 0.78 20.21
C HIS A 283 22.16 1.11 21.70
N GLU A 284 21.07 0.63 22.32
CA GLU A 284 20.82 0.79 23.77
C GLU A 284 21.92 0.17 24.65
N ARG A 285 22.61 -0.88 24.17
CA ARG A 285 23.76 -1.48 24.84
C ARG A 285 25.10 -0.81 24.49
N GLY A 286 25.09 0.27 23.73
CA GLY A 286 26.30 0.96 23.27
C GLY A 286 27.06 0.22 22.17
N GLU A 287 26.47 -0.80 21.55
CA GLU A 287 27.08 -1.55 20.45
C GLU A 287 27.03 -0.74 19.13
N VAL A 288 28.02 -0.97 18.27
CA VAL A 288 28.05 -0.38 16.92
C VAL A 288 26.94 -1.02 16.07
N THR A 289 26.20 -0.20 15.34
CA THR A 289 25.16 -0.65 14.40
C THR A 289 25.49 -0.22 12.97
N SER A 290 25.02 -0.99 12.00
CA SER A 290 25.11 -0.67 10.57
C SER A 290 23.70 -0.60 9.97
N THR A 291 22.94 0.40 10.42
CA THR A 291 21.57 0.64 9.97
C THR A 291 21.59 1.50 8.72
N ASN A 292 20.98 1.04 7.63
CA ASN A 292 20.94 1.78 6.36
C ASN A 292 19.91 2.93 6.44
N PRO A 293 20.31 4.22 6.31
CA PRO A 293 19.40 5.37 6.43
C PRO A 293 18.77 5.80 5.08
N ILE A 294 19.12 5.15 3.97
CA ILE A 294 18.80 5.63 2.62
C ILE A 294 17.29 5.79 2.41
N ALA A 295 16.46 4.82 2.79
CA ALA A 295 15.01 4.92 2.63
C ALA A 295 14.42 6.08 3.46
N SER A 296 14.92 6.33 4.67
CA SER A 296 14.51 7.48 5.49
C SER A 296 14.92 8.81 4.88
N ILE A 297 16.11 8.91 4.27
CA ILE A 297 16.53 10.09 3.51
C ILE A 297 15.62 10.31 2.31
N PHE A 298 15.27 9.23 1.59
CA PHE A 298 14.38 9.34 0.44
C PHE A 298 12.94 9.69 0.81
N ALA A 299 12.46 9.33 1.99
CA ALA A 299 11.17 9.82 2.48
C ALA A 299 11.15 11.36 2.54
N TRP A 300 12.22 11.95 3.09
CA TRP A 300 12.40 13.41 3.11
C TRP A 300 12.51 14.02 1.72
N THR A 301 13.39 13.49 0.86
CA THR A 301 13.59 14.08 -0.47
C THR A 301 12.34 13.95 -1.36
N ARG A 302 11.56 12.88 -1.21
CA ARG A 302 10.27 12.73 -1.89
C ARG A 302 9.23 13.72 -1.40
N ALA A 303 9.10 13.89 -0.09
CA ALA A 303 8.20 14.90 0.46
C ALA A 303 8.58 16.32 -0.01
N LEU A 304 9.87 16.68 0.04
CA LEU A 304 10.36 17.98 -0.44
C LEU A 304 10.14 18.18 -1.94
N TYR A 305 10.37 17.14 -2.76
CA TYR A 305 10.08 17.18 -4.19
C TYR A 305 8.61 17.45 -4.48
N HIS A 306 7.69 16.76 -3.80
CA HIS A 306 6.26 17.01 -3.96
C HIS A 306 5.83 18.38 -3.44
N ARG A 307 6.43 18.86 -2.33
CA ARG A 307 6.19 20.22 -1.85
C ARG A 307 6.58 21.27 -2.89
N GLY A 308 7.79 21.15 -3.45
CA GLY A 308 8.26 22.05 -4.52
C GLY A 308 7.36 22.01 -5.75
N ARG A 309 6.93 20.80 -6.18
CA ARG A 309 5.94 20.66 -7.26
C ARG A 309 4.60 21.31 -6.97
N PHE A 310 4.05 21.11 -5.77
CA PHE A 310 2.73 21.63 -5.40
C PHE A 310 2.74 23.15 -5.16
N ASP A 311 3.92 23.73 -4.88
CA ASP A 311 4.11 25.18 -4.71
C ASP A 311 4.66 25.87 -5.98
N ASP A 312 4.79 25.14 -7.11
CA ASP A 312 5.45 25.62 -8.34
C ASP A 312 6.88 26.20 -8.10
N THR A 313 7.61 25.58 -7.18
CA THR A 313 9.03 25.86 -6.85
C THR A 313 9.90 24.62 -7.03
N PRO A 314 10.04 24.10 -8.28
CA PRO A 314 10.72 22.84 -8.57
C PRO A 314 12.23 22.88 -8.31
#